data_AF-A0A8S3IPI5-F1
#
_entry.id   AF-A0A8S3IPI5-F1
#
_cell.length_a   1.000
_cell.length_b   1.000
_cell.length_c   1.000
_cell.angle_alpha   90.00
_cell.angle_beta   90.00
_cell.angle_gamma   90.00
#
_symmetry.space_group_name_H-M   'P 1'
#
loop_
_entity.id
_entity.type
_entity.pdbx_description
1 polymer ?
#
loop_
_entity_poly.entity_id
_entity_poly.type
_entity_poly.pdbx_seq_one_letter_code
_entity_poly.pdbx_strand_id
1 'polypeptide(L)'
;MKIAVVGLGGTGSAALRFLAQSGHNAVGYEQFHIGHEHGSSHGESRIIRYTYPDVLYTQMMSDSYKLWFDLEKEAEEELFIRCGGLYFGDKNDRDVLATEQALI
;
A
#
# COMPACT_ATOMS: atom_id res chain seq x y z
N MET A 1 23.58 3.82 -6.60
CA MET A 1 24.24 3.13 -5.46
C MET A 1 24.02 1.62 -5.59
N LYS A 2 24.75 0.80 -4.82
CA LYS A 2 24.43 -0.63 -4.65
C LYS A 2 23.54 -0.78 -3.42
N ILE A 3 22.37 -1.38 -3.56
CA ILE A 3 21.35 -1.44 -2.51
C ILE A 3 20.81 -2.88 -2.41
N ALA A 4 20.68 -3.38 -1.18
CA ALA A 4 20.05 -4.67 -0.91
C ALA A 4 18.72 -4.44 -0.19
N VAL A 5 17.65 -5.07 -0.68
CA VAL A 5 16.35 -5.14 0.00
C VAL A 5 16.21 -6.53 0.62
N VAL A 6 16.03 -6.59 1.94
CA VAL A 6 15.88 -7.85 2.68
C VAL A 6 14.40 -8.02 3.04
N GLY A 7 13.79 -9.07 2.51
CA GLY A 7 12.34 -9.33 2.50
C GLY A 7 11.68 -8.75 1.26
N LEU A 8 10.98 -9.58 0.49
CA LEU A 8 10.27 -9.22 -0.75
C LEU A 8 8.75 -9.44 -0.65
N GLY A 9 8.18 -9.21 0.53
CA GLY A 9 6.74 -8.96 0.69
C GLY A 9 6.28 -7.67 0.00
N GLY A 10 5.03 -7.26 0.21
CA GLY A 10 4.45 -6.10 -0.51
C GLY A 10 5.30 -4.83 -0.47
N THR A 11 5.79 -4.43 0.72
CA THR A 11 6.64 -3.24 0.88
C THR A 11 8.01 -3.41 0.24
N GLY A 12 8.67 -4.55 0.45
CA GLY A 12 10.02 -4.80 -0.04
C GLY A 12 10.08 -4.89 -1.57
N SER A 13 9.11 -5.58 -2.17
CA SER A 13 8.98 -5.67 -3.63
C SER A 13 8.69 -4.30 -4.26
N ALA A 14 7.82 -3.49 -3.65
CA ALA A 14 7.58 -2.12 -4.10
C ALA A 14 8.85 -1.26 -4.03
N ALA A 15 9.59 -1.33 -2.92
CA ALA A 15 10.85 -0.62 -2.75
C ALA A 15 11.88 -1.04 -3.81
N LEU A 16 12.07 -2.35 -4.02
CA LEU A 16 12.99 -2.87 -5.02
C LEU A 16 12.63 -2.37 -6.43
N ARG A 17 11.34 -2.37 -6.80
CA ARG A 17 10.85 -1.84 -8.08
C ARG A 17 11.25 -0.38 -8.27
N PHE A 18 10.96 0.50 -7.31
CA PHE A 18 11.28 1.92 -7.45
C PHE A 18 12.79 2.21 -7.41
N LEU A 19 13.56 1.46 -6.64
CA LEU A 19 15.03 1.56 -6.61
C LEU A 19 15.63 1.18 -7.97
N ALA A 20 15.15 0.09 -8.58
CA ALA A 20 15.59 -0.35 -9.90
C ALA A 20 15.20 0.67 -10.98
N GLN A 21 13.96 1.18 -10.96
CA GLN A 21 13.49 2.22 -11.89
C GLN A 21 14.29 3.53 -11.77
N SER A 22 14.81 3.83 -10.58
CA SER A 22 15.67 5.00 -10.33
C SER A 22 17.13 4.79 -10.77
N GLY A 23 17.45 3.69 -11.47
CA GLY A 23 18.78 3.41 -12.01
C GLY A 23 19.79 2.94 -10.95
N HIS A 24 19.34 2.50 -9.78
CA HIS A 24 20.22 1.90 -8.79
C HIS A 24 20.49 0.43 -9.09
N ASN A 25 21.68 -0.04 -8.70
CA ASN A 25 21.99 -1.47 -8.70
C ASN A 25 21.37 -2.07 -7.44
N ALA A 26 20.12 -2.49 -7.54
CA ALA A 26 19.34 -3.01 -6.43
C ALA A 26 19.16 -4.54 -6.55
N VAL A 27 19.36 -5.25 -5.44
CA VAL A 27 19.13 -6.69 -5.34
C VAL A 27 18.15 -6.99 -4.22
N GLY A 28 17.24 -7.94 -4.45
CA GLY A 28 16.28 -8.41 -3.45
C GLY A 28 16.65 -9.77 -2.88
N TYR A 29 16.45 -9.96 -1.59
CA TYR A 29 16.59 -11.25 -0.91
C TYR A 29 15.28 -11.60 -0.22
N GLU A 30 14.71 -12.76 -0.54
CA GLU A 30 13.55 -13.33 0.13
C GLU A 30 13.95 -14.67 0.75
N GLN A 31 13.53 -14.91 1.98
CA GLN A 31 13.81 -16.15 2.70
C GLN A 31 12.99 -17.32 2.12
N PHE A 32 11.78 -17.02 1.62
CA PHE A 32 10.85 -18.00 1.05
C PHE A 32 10.71 -17.82 -0.48
N HIS A 33 9.64 -18.38 -1.05
CA HIS A 33 9.25 -18.09 -2.43
C HIS A 33 8.40 -16.81 -2.48
N ILE A 34 8.43 -16.09 -3.60
CA ILE A 34 7.58 -14.91 -3.79
C ILE A 34 6.10 -15.33 -3.72
N GLY A 35 5.31 -14.60 -2.92
CA GLY A 35 3.88 -14.89 -2.72
C GLY A 35 3.58 -15.92 -1.63
N HIS A 36 4.56 -16.33 -0.84
CA HIS A 36 4.36 -17.29 0.27
C HIS A 36 3.37 -16.82 1.35
N GLU A 37 2.84 -17.78 2.10
CA GLU A 37 1.84 -17.54 3.17
C GLU A 37 2.43 -17.30 4.56
N HIS A 38 3.75 -17.29 4.69
CA HIS A 38 4.45 -17.12 5.99
C HIS A 38 4.65 -15.66 6.43
N GLY A 39 3.95 -14.69 5.82
CA GLY A 39 4.11 -13.25 6.07
C GLY A 39 2.78 -12.51 6.25
N SER A 40 2.76 -11.19 6.04
CA SER A 40 1.54 -10.36 6.20
C SER A 40 0.83 -10.02 4.89
N SER A 41 1.38 -10.44 3.75
CA SER A 41 0.89 -10.09 2.41
C SER A 41 0.00 -11.17 1.78
N HIS A 42 -0.19 -12.32 2.42
CA HIS A 42 -0.95 -13.45 1.88
C HIS A 42 -2.47 -13.23 1.87
N GLY A 43 -3.22 -14.15 1.28
CA GLY A 43 -4.68 -14.02 1.13
C GLY A 43 -5.04 -13.13 -0.06
N GLU A 44 -6.32 -13.13 -0.43
CA GLU A 44 -6.71 -12.70 -1.77
C GLU A 44 -6.87 -11.18 -1.93
N SER A 45 -7.21 -10.45 -0.86
CA SER A 45 -7.54 -9.02 -0.98
C SER A 45 -7.08 -8.19 0.22
N ARG A 46 -7.00 -6.87 -0.01
CA ARG A 46 -6.72 -5.85 1.02
C ARG A 46 -7.54 -4.61 0.76
N ILE A 47 -8.00 -3.96 1.84
CA ILE A 47 -8.70 -2.67 1.76
C ILE A 47 -7.67 -1.55 1.60
N ILE A 48 -7.92 -0.65 0.67
CA ILE A 48 -7.30 0.67 0.59
C ILE A 48 -8.38 1.73 0.83
N ARG A 49 -8.08 2.75 1.64
CA ARG A 49 -9.07 3.74 2.10
C ARG A 49 -8.42 5.08 2.47
N TYR A 50 -9.17 6.17 2.35
CA TYR A 50 -8.79 7.49 2.86
C TYR A 50 -9.07 7.69 4.35
N THR A 51 -9.89 6.84 4.97
CA THR A 51 -10.55 7.10 6.26
C THR A 51 -9.64 6.92 7.49
N TYR A 52 -8.50 7.60 7.58
CA TYR A 52 -7.63 7.51 8.75
C TYR A 52 -7.88 8.64 9.77
N PRO A 53 -7.82 8.36 11.09
CA PRO A 53 -7.77 9.39 12.13
C PRO A 53 -6.52 10.28 12.04
N ASP A 54 -5.44 9.73 11.50
CA ASP A 54 -4.16 10.43 11.34
C ASP A 54 -4.10 11.09 9.96
N VAL A 55 -3.99 12.43 9.97
CA VAL A 55 -3.91 13.29 8.80
C VAL A 55 -2.74 12.89 7.89
N LEU A 56 -1.61 12.46 8.45
CA LEU A 56 -0.45 12.05 7.66
C LEU A 56 -0.82 10.91 6.71
N TYR A 57 -1.50 9.89 7.23
CA TYR A 57 -1.92 8.75 6.42
C TYR A 57 -2.96 9.17 5.38
N THR A 58 -3.94 9.99 5.75
CA THR A 58 -4.96 10.49 4.81
C THR A 58 -4.33 11.27 3.65
N GLN A 59 -3.34 12.12 3.93
CA GLN A 59 -2.61 12.87 2.89
C GLN A 59 -1.80 11.96 1.96
N MET A 60 -1.16 10.91 2.49
CA MET A 60 -0.43 9.92 1.70
C MET A 60 -1.32 9.10 0.77
N MET A 61 -2.63 9.04 1.02
CA MET A 61 -3.51 8.18 0.24
C MET A 61 -3.65 8.63 -1.21
N SER A 62 -3.65 9.94 -1.50
CA SER A 62 -3.71 10.43 -2.88
C SER A 62 -2.58 9.88 -3.74
N ASP A 63 -1.35 9.92 -3.23
CA ASP A 63 -0.20 9.36 -3.92
C ASP A 63 -0.29 7.83 -3.97
N SER A 64 -0.74 7.19 -2.89
CA SER A 64 -0.89 5.73 -2.84
C SER A 64 -1.87 5.22 -3.91
N TYR A 65 -3.03 5.84 -4.09
CA TYR A 65 -3.99 5.47 -5.15
C TYR A 65 -3.39 5.65 -6.54
N LYS A 66 -2.67 6.76 -6.77
CA LYS A 66 -1.97 6.97 -8.05
C LYS A 66 -0.97 5.84 -8.34
N LEU A 67 -0.18 5.45 -7.34
CA LEU A 67 0.80 4.37 -7.49
C LEU A 67 0.15 3.01 -7.80
N TRP A 68 -1.03 2.73 -7.23
CA TRP A 68 -1.80 1.53 -7.58
C TRP A 68 -2.29 1.56 -9.03
N PHE A 69 -2.81 2.69 -9.51
CA PHE A 69 -3.26 2.82 -10.91
C PHE A 69 -2.10 2.75 -11.90
N ASP A 70 -0.93 3.28 -11.54
CA ASP A 70 0.26 3.17 -12.38
C ASP A 70 0.77 1.72 -12.41
N LEU A 71 0.74 1.00 -11.28
CA LEU A 71 1.10 -0.42 -11.22
C LEU A 71 0.14 -1.30 -12.04
N GLU A 72 -1.16 -1.09 -11.92
CA GLU A 72 -2.21 -1.78 -12.70
C GLU A 72 -1.97 -1.63 -14.21
N LYS A 73 -1.62 -0.42 -14.67
CA LYS A 73 -1.27 -0.18 -16.09
C LYS A 73 0.01 -0.90 -16.51
N GLU A 74 1.04 -0.90 -15.68
CA GLU A 74 2.32 -1.56 -15.97
C GLU A 74 2.21 -3.09 -15.97
N ALA A 75 1.35 -3.64 -15.12
CA ALA A 75 1.10 -5.08 -15.02
C ALA A 75 0.13 -5.59 -16.09
N GLU A 76 -0.61 -4.69 -16.75
CA GLU A 76 -1.70 -5.02 -17.68
C GLU A 76 -2.74 -5.96 -17.03
N GLU A 77 -3.00 -5.77 -15.74
CA GLU A 77 -3.87 -6.61 -14.91
C GLU A 77 -4.74 -5.73 -14.02
N GLU A 78 -6.04 -6.06 -13.85
CA GLU A 78 -6.91 -5.35 -12.90
C GLU A 78 -6.48 -5.69 -11.46
N LEU A 79 -5.92 -4.70 -10.75
CA LEU A 79 -5.43 -4.86 -9.37
C LEU A 79 -6.32 -4.14 -8.36
N PHE A 80 -7.09 -3.13 -8.80
CA PHE A 80 -7.97 -2.36 -7.92
C PHE A 80 -9.44 -2.46 -8.31
N ILE A 81 -10.21 -3.18 -7.49
CA ILE A 81 -11.67 -3.22 -7.58
C ILE A 81 -12.26 -2.07 -6.75
N ARG A 82 -12.89 -1.09 -7.41
CA ARG A 82 -13.57 0.04 -6.75
C ARG A 82 -14.90 -0.40 -6.11
N CYS A 83 -14.81 -1.11 -5.00
CA CYS A 83 -15.97 -1.60 -4.23
C CYS A 83 -16.51 -0.59 -3.18
N GLY A 84 -15.84 0.56 -3.01
CA GLY A 84 -16.18 1.55 -1.98
C GLY A 84 -15.70 1.14 -0.58
N GLY A 85 -16.18 1.84 0.44
CA GLY A 85 -15.86 1.55 1.84
C GLY A 85 -16.84 2.24 2.77
N LEU A 86 -17.21 1.56 3.85
CA LEU A 86 -18.08 2.10 4.89
C LEU A 86 -17.28 2.23 6.19
N TYR A 87 -17.22 3.44 6.72
CA TYR A 87 -16.62 3.74 8.01
C TYR A 87 -17.66 4.45 8.88
N PHE A 88 -18.02 3.83 10.00
CA PHE A 88 -19.10 4.30 10.86
C PHE A 88 -18.80 3.93 12.32
N GLY A 89 -19.40 4.67 13.24
CA GLY A 89 -19.31 4.43 14.68
C GLY A 89 -20.27 5.35 15.42
N ASP A 90 -20.14 5.40 16.75
CA ASP A 90 -20.90 6.37 17.54
C ASP A 90 -20.53 7.80 17.11
N LYS A 91 -21.51 8.71 17.12
CA LYS A 91 -21.30 10.11 16.72
C LYS A 91 -20.27 10.85 17.57
N ASN A 92 -20.01 10.39 18.79
CA ASN A 92 -19.04 10.96 19.72
C ASN A 92 -17.78 10.10 19.82
N ASP A 93 -17.64 9.07 18.98
CA ASP A 93 -16.43 8.27 18.94
C ASP A 93 -15.24 9.13 18.48
N ARG A 94 -14.15 9.04 19.22
CA ARG A 94 -12.95 9.86 19.00
C ARG A 94 -12.36 9.63 17.62
N ASP A 95 -12.31 8.37 17.16
CA ASP A 95 -11.65 8.02 15.91
C ASP A 95 -12.54 8.35 14.72
N VAL A 96 -13.87 8.29 14.87
CA VAL A 96 -14.83 8.79 13.88
C VAL A 96 -14.65 10.30 13.65
N LEU A 97 -14.66 11.09 14.73
CA LEU A 97 -14.48 12.54 14.65
C LEU A 97 -13.10 12.93 14.10
N ALA A 98 -12.03 12.25 14.52
CA ALA A 98 -10.69 12.50 14.01
C ALA A 98 -10.57 12.15 12.52
N THR A 99 -11.22 11.07 12.08
CA THR A 99 -11.24 10.69 10.66
C THR A 99 -11.98 11.71 9.81
N GLU A 100 -13.15 12.19 10.27
CA GLU A 100 -13.89 13.25 9.58
C GLU A 100 -13.03 14.51 9.41
N GLN A 101 -12.34 14.93 10.48
CA GLN A 101 -11.46 16.09 10.43
C GLN A 101 -10.25 15.87 9.51
N ALA A 102 -9.70 14.67 9.42
CA ALA A 102 -8.55 14.36 8.58
C ALA A 102 -8.88 14.32 7.08
N LEU A 103 -10.16 14.17 6.71
CA LEU A 103 -10.63 14.12 5.32
C LEU A 103 -10.91 15.51 4.71
N ILE A 104 -10.95 16.55 5.53
CA ILE A 104 -11.20 17.95 5.13
C ILE A 104 -9.89 18.63 4.75
#